data_AF-A0AA41AM85-F1
#
_entry.id   AF-A0AA41AM85-F1
#
_cell.length_a   1.000
_cell.length_b   1.000
_cell.length_c   1.000
_cell.angle_alpha   90.00
_cell.angle_beta   90.00
_cell.angle_gamma   90.00
#
_symmetry.space_group_name_H-M   'P 1'
#
loop_
_entity.id
_entity.type
_entity.pdbx_description
1 polymer ?
#
loop_
_entity_poly.entity_id
_entity_poly.type
_entity_poly.pdbx_seq_one_letter_code
_entity_poly.pdbx_strand_id
1 'polypeptide(L)'
;MPGTRITDQQVTIYMKHRKRNSQVIAAAKAGISERSARRIDKLDEQPLSNKRQWRTRIDPLESIWDSIVVPLLQGDATLTPVGIFDHLCEFHTDKFNPSSRRTLERRIHKWRALYGSSKEVVFLQTHEYGLLGMCDFTHVKSPVTIASEPLKHMLFHYRMPASGWAYAQVIYGGESFAAFSDGVQNAFKAAGGVPKEVRTDSLSAAYRNHTNDNDFTERFNELVIHYGFKATRNNR
;
A
#
# COMPACT_ATOMS: atom_id res chain seq x y z
N MET A 1 -18.91 49.37 -6.00
CA MET A 1 -19.45 48.31 -5.13
C MET A 1 -18.34 47.29 -4.90
N PRO A 2 -17.90 47.04 -3.66
CA PRO A 2 -17.03 45.89 -3.37
C PRO A 2 -17.83 44.63 -3.70
N GLY A 3 -17.44 43.91 -4.75
CA GLY A 3 -18.13 42.71 -5.20
C GLY A 3 -17.98 41.55 -4.22
N THR A 4 -18.89 40.60 -4.32
CA THR A 4 -18.89 39.32 -3.60
C THR A 4 -17.52 38.65 -3.66
N ARG A 5 -17.13 37.98 -2.56
CA ARG A 5 -15.85 37.25 -2.46
C ARG A 5 -15.75 36.22 -3.60
N ILE A 6 -14.62 36.24 -4.31
CA ILE A 6 -14.32 35.25 -5.37
C ILE A 6 -14.09 33.88 -4.71
N THR A 7 -14.78 32.87 -5.21
CA THR A 7 -14.67 31.49 -4.72
C THR A 7 -13.59 30.69 -5.46
N ASP A 8 -13.04 29.66 -4.82
CA ASP A 8 -12.05 28.76 -5.42
C ASP A 8 -12.58 28.10 -6.71
N GLN A 9 -13.88 27.83 -6.76
CA GLN A 9 -14.55 27.29 -7.94
C GLN A 9 -14.50 28.28 -9.12
N GLN A 10 -14.78 29.57 -8.88
CA GLN A 10 -14.70 30.60 -9.92
C GLN A 10 -13.26 30.79 -10.42
N VAL A 11 -12.26 30.74 -9.53
CA VAL A 11 -10.84 30.78 -9.92
C VAL A 11 -10.49 29.57 -10.80
N THR A 12 -10.97 28.39 -10.45
CA THR A 12 -10.73 27.15 -11.21
C THR A 12 -11.37 27.21 -12.61
N ILE A 13 -12.62 27.66 -12.69
CA ILE A 13 -13.34 27.86 -13.96
C ILE A 13 -12.61 28.90 -14.84
N TYR A 14 -12.19 30.01 -14.24
CA TYR A 14 -11.40 31.03 -14.91
C TYR A 14 -10.10 30.46 -15.48
N MET A 15 -9.29 29.77 -14.68
CA MET A 15 -8.03 29.15 -15.11
C MET A 15 -8.23 28.13 -16.24
N LYS A 16 -9.33 27.37 -16.21
CA LYS A 16 -9.69 26.43 -17.29
C LYS A 16 -9.98 27.14 -18.61
N HIS A 17 -10.74 28.23 -18.57
CA HIS A 17 -11.09 29.00 -19.78
C HIS A 17 -9.96 29.91 -20.26
N ARG A 18 -9.09 30.36 -19.36
CA ARG A 18 -7.96 31.24 -19.65
C ARG A 18 -6.90 30.61 -20.57
N LYS A 19 -6.82 29.27 -20.60
CA LYS A 19 -5.95 28.51 -21.52
C LYS A 19 -6.33 28.63 -22.99
N ARG A 20 -7.61 28.91 -23.29
CA ARG A 20 -8.17 28.90 -24.66
C ARG A 20 -8.77 30.23 -25.09
N ASN A 21 -9.07 31.12 -24.16
CA ASN A 21 -9.77 32.37 -24.40
C ASN A 21 -8.97 33.56 -23.86
N SER A 22 -9.29 34.76 -24.37
CA SER A 22 -8.80 36.01 -23.80
C SER A 22 -9.24 36.17 -22.34
N GLN A 23 -8.50 36.97 -21.58
CA GLN A 23 -8.77 37.27 -20.17
C GLN A 23 -10.21 37.74 -19.94
N VAL A 24 -10.72 38.62 -20.80
CA VAL A 24 -12.08 39.17 -20.72
C VAL A 24 -13.14 38.07 -20.86
N ILE A 25 -12.99 37.19 -21.86
CA ILE A 25 -13.93 36.10 -22.13
C ILE A 25 -13.87 35.06 -21.00
N ALA A 26 -12.68 34.74 -20.51
CA ALA A 26 -12.50 33.82 -19.38
C ALA A 26 -13.12 34.39 -18.09
N ALA A 27 -12.95 35.69 -17.84
CA ALA A 27 -13.52 36.38 -16.68
C ALA A 27 -15.05 36.35 -16.71
N ALA A 28 -15.65 36.70 -17.86
CA ALA A 28 -17.09 36.65 -18.06
C ALA A 28 -17.66 35.24 -17.86
N LYS A 29 -17.01 34.21 -18.42
CA LYS A 29 -17.42 32.80 -18.25
C LYS A 29 -17.31 32.31 -16.80
N ALA A 30 -16.39 32.86 -16.02
CA ALA A 30 -16.24 32.54 -14.60
C ALA A 30 -17.09 33.43 -13.68
N GLY A 31 -17.83 34.39 -14.23
CA GLY A 31 -18.65 35.32 -13.45
C GLY A 31 -17.82 36.26 -12.56
N ILE A 32 -16.62 36.63 -12.99
CA ILE A 32 -15.72 37.54 -12.26
C ILE A 32 -15.39 38.78 -13.08
N SER A 33 -15.06 39.88 -12.40
CA SER A 33 -14.65 41.12 -13.09
C SER A 33 -13.30 40.95 -13.81
N GLU A 34 -13.08 41.71 -14.89
CA GLU A 34 -11.77 41.75 -15.55
C GLU A 34 -10.64 42.15 -14.60
N ARG A 35 -10.91 43.04 -13.65
CA ARG A 35 -9.94 43.47 -12.62
C ARG A 35 -9.53 42.29 -11.74
N SER A 36 -10.48 41.44 -11.37
CA SER A 36 -10.24 40.22 -10.60
C SER A 36 -9.44 39.20 -11.41
N ALA A 37 -9.80 39.00 -12.68
CA ALA A 37 -9.04 38.15 -13.61
C ALA A 37 -7.60 38.63 -13.81
N ARG A 38 -7.36 39.94 -13.92
CA ARG A 38 -5.99 40.52 -13.94
C ARG A 38 -5.21 40.22 -12.66
N ARG A 39 -5.86 40.25 -11.48
CA ARG A 39 -5.22 39.89 -10.20
C ARG A 39 -4.88 38.40 -10.14
N ILE A 40 -5.78 37.53 -10.63
CA ILE A 40 -5.54 36.08 -10.71
C ILE A 40 -4.38 35.77 -11.67
N ASP A 41 -4.33 36.42 -12.84
CA ASP A 41 -3.25 36.25 -13.83
C ASP A 41 -1.89 36.73 -13.32
N LYS A 42 -1.86 37.77 -12.46
CA LYS A 42 -0.64 38.33 -11.88
C LYS A 42 -0.05 37.53 -10.71
N LEU A 43 -0.73 36.44 -10.28
CA LEU A 43 -0.20 35.50 -9.29
C LEU A 43 0.14 36.16 -7.93
N ASP A 44 -0.87 36.72 -7.26
CA ASP A 44 -0.73 37.06 -5.83
C ASP A 44 -1.95 36.74 -4.95
N GLU A 45 -3.04 36.24 -5.53
CA GLU A 45 -4.16 35.72 -4.72
C GLU A 45 -4.73 34.47 -5.38
N GLN A 46 -4.02 33.33 -5.22
CA GLN A 46 -4.82 32.21 -4.74
C GLN A 46 -5.46 32.73 -3.44
N PRO A 47 -6.77 32.60 -3.21
CA PRO A 47 -7.29 32.74 -1.87
C PRO A 47 -6.68 31.60 -1.04
N LEU A 48 -5.42 31.76 -0.66
CA LEU A 48 -4.88 31.22 0.56
C LEU A 48 -5.82 31.83 1.59
N SER A 49 -6.85 31.06 1.94
CA SER A 49 -7.49 31.21 3.22
C SER A 49 -6.34 31.27 4.19
N ASN A 50 -5.94 32.47 4.62
CA ASN A 50 -5.04 32.67 5.74
C ASN A 50 -5.69 31.91 6.87
N LYS A 51 -5.31 30.63 7.01
CA LYS A 51 -5.89 29.72 7.99
C LYS A 51 -5.42 30.32 9.29
N ARG A 52 -6.34 31.01 9.95
CA ARG A 52 -6.06 31.66 11.23
C ARG A 52 -5.40 30.63 12.13
N GLN A 53 -4.24 30.98 12.65
CA GLN A 53 -3.50 30.11 13.55
C GLN A 53 -4.11 30.11 14.96
N TRP A 54 -4.92 31.12 15.29
CA TRP A 54 -5.62 31.22 16.57
C TRP A 54 -7.10 30.87 16.44
N ARG A 55 -7.65 30.30 17.52
CA ARG A 55 -9.09 30.09 17.66
C ARG A 55 -9.79 31.41 17.96
N THR A 56 -10.93 31.63 17.32
CA THR A 56 -11.78 32.81 17.58
C THR A 56 -12.81 32.55 18.70
N ARG A 57 -12.92 31.31 19.17
CA ARG A 57 -13.82 30.89 20.25
C ARG A 57 -13.08 29.97 21.20
N ILE A 58 -13.39 30.08 22.49
CA ILE A 58 -12.93 29.16 23.54
C ILE A 58 -13.40 27.75 23.17
N ASP A 59 -12.55 26.75 23.38
CA ASP A 59 -12.85 25.37 23.02
C ASP A 59 -13.89 24.79 23.98
N PRO A 60 -15.10 24.46 23.51
CA PRO A 60 -16.18 24.01 24.38
C PRO A 60 -15.95 22.61 24.99
N LEU A 61 -14.88 21.92 24.60
CA LEU A 61 -14.54 20.57 25.08
C LEU A 61 -13.32 20.54 26.00
N GLU A 62 -12.62 21.66 26.18
CA GLU A 62 -11.31 21.68 26.86
C GLU A 62 -11.38 21.15 28.31
N SER A 63 -12.41 21.54 29.06
CA SER A 63 -12.62 21.13 30.45
C SER A 63 -12.95 19.64 30.63
N ILE A 64 -13.53 19.00 29.61
CA ILE A 64 -14.06 17.63 29.68
C ILE A 64 -13.24 16.61 28.88
N TRP A 65 -12.36 17.08 27.98
CA TRP A 65 -11.70 16.22 27.00
C TRP A 65 -10.77 15.21 27.67
N ASP A 66 -9.77 15.69 28.41
CA ASP A 66 -8.78 14.81 29.06
C ASP A 66 -9.31 14.16 30.34
N SER A 67 -10.29 14.79 31.00
CA SER A 67 -10.85 14.33 32.28
C SER A 67 -11.92 13.25 32.13
N ILE A 68 -12.72 13.28 31.06
CA ILE A 68 -13.88 12.39 30.88
C ILE A 68 -13.78 11.64 29.55
N VAL A 69 -13.62 12.36 28.44
CA VAL A 69 -13.73 11.76 27.10
C VAL A 69 -12.57 10.81 26.79
N VAL A 70 -11.33 11.18 27.10
CA VAL A 70 -10.15 10.32 26.86
C VAL A 70 -10.22 9.02 27.68
N PRO A 71 -10.51 9.03 29.00
CA PRO A 71 -10.70 7.80 29.76
C PRO A 71 -11.78 6.87 29.20
N LEU A 72 -12.93 7.41 28.77
CA LEU A 72 -13.99 6.62 28.14
C LEU A 72 -13.51 5.96 26.84
N LEU A 73 -12.79 6.71 26.00
CA LEU A 73 -12.25 6.19 24.73
C LEU A 73 -11.15 5.14 24.93
N GLN A 74 -10.38 5.23 26.01
CA GLN A 74 -9.34 4.25 26.37
C GLN A 74 -9.94 2.99 27.01
N GLY A 75 -11.00 3.14 27.79
CA GLY A 75 -11.68 2.02 28.45
C GLY A 75 -12.46 1.13 27.47
N ASP A 76 -13.07 1.73 26.45
CA ASP A 76 -13.82 0.97 25.44
C ASP A 76 -13.72 1.62 24.05
N ALA A 77 -13.04 0.92 23.14
CA ALA A 77 -12.85 1.34 21.76
C ALA A 77 -14.15 1.27 20.92
N THR A 78 -15.15 0.50 21.36
CA THR A 78 -16.41 0.29 20.64
C THR A 78 -17.43 1.40 20.85
N LEU A 79 -17.23 2.24 21.89
CA LEU A 79 -18.14 3.34 22.20
C LEU A 79 -18.39 4.21 20.96
N THR A 80 -19.65 4.53 20.68
CA THR A 80 -19.94 5.42 19.55
C THR A 80 -19.70 6.87 19.99
N PRO A 81 -19.24 7.75 19.08
CA PRO A 81 -19.18 9.19 19.37
C PRO A 81 -20.51 9.79 19.82
N VAL A 82 -21.64 9.21 19.35
CA VAL A 82 -22.99 9.58 19.76
C VAL A 82 -23.28 9.14 21.20
N GLY A 83 -22.93 7.90 21.57
CA GLY A 83 -23.10 7.44 22.95
C GLY A 83 -22.29 8.26 23.97
N ILE A 84 -21.07 8.66 23.60
CA ILE A 84 -20.27 9.58 24.43
C ILE A 84 -20.94 10.96 24.52
N PHE A 85 -21.53 11.45 23.42
CA PHE A 85 -22.27 12.71 23.43
C PHE A 85 -23.51 12.65 24.35
N ASP A 86 -24.27 11.56 24.30
CA ASP A 86 -25.46 11.38 25.13
C ASP A 86 -25.08 11.30 26.62
N HIS A 87 -24.03 10.54 26.95
CA HIS A 87 -23.48 10.51 28.32
C HIS A 87 -23.05 11.90 28.82
N LEU A 88 -22.42 12.71 27.97
CA LEU A 88 -22.05 14.08 28.34
C LEU A 88 -23.26 15.00 28.54
N CYS A 89 -24.33 14.82 27.75
CA CYS A 89 -25.59 15.56 27.93
C CYS A 89 -26.37 15.11 29.16
N GLU A 90 -26.16 13.89 29.65
CA GLU A 90 -26.85 13.39 30.83
C GLU A 90 -26.12 13.78 32.12
N PHE A 91 -24.78 13.61 32.16
CA PHE A 91 -24.01 13.71 33.40
C PHE A 91 -23.14 14.98 33.53
N HIS A 92 -22.97 15.76 32.45
CA HIS A 92 -21.99 16.86 32.41
C HIS A 92 -22.50 18.15 31.73
N THR A 93 -23.82 18.39 31.72
CA THR A 93 -24.45 19.56 31.08
C THR A 93 -24.04 20.90 31.70
N ASP A 94 -23.53 20.90 32.93
CA ASP A 94 -22.93 22.06 33.60
C ASP A 94 -21.62 22.51 32.94
N LYS A 95 -20.86 21.58 32.36
CA LYS A 95 -19.52 21.80 31.78
C LYS A 95 -19.48 21.63 30.27
N PHE A 96 -20.46 20.95 29.70
CA PHE A 96 -20.54 20.62 28.28
C PHE A 96 -21.67 21.39 27.61
N ASN A 97 -21.37 22.03 26.47
CA ASN A 97 -22.39 22.66 25.65
C ASN A 97 -22.93 21.68 24.57
N PRO A 98 -24.22 21.28 24.61
CA PRO A 98 -24.82 20.34 23.66
C PRO A 98 -24.70 20.76 22.18
N SER A 99 -24.54 22.05 21.87
CA SER A 99 -24.33 22.51 20.49
C SER A 99 -23.00 22.02 19.88
N SER A 100 -22.12 21.43 20.69
CA SER A 100 -20.77 21.03 20.31
C SER A 100 -20.65 19.59 19.79
N ARG A 101 -21.77 18.88 19.56
CA ARG A 101 -21.80 17.49 19.07
C ARG A 101 -20.84 17.22 17.92
N ARG A 102 -20.95 18.02 16.84
CA ARG A 102 -20.13 17.83 15.63
C ARG A 102 -18.63 18.06 15.89
N THR A 103 -18.29 18.92 16.85
CA THR A 103 -16.92 19.17 17.29
C THR A 103 -16.38 17.96 18.05
N LEU A 104 -17.18 17.38 18.95
CA LEU A 104 -16.85 16.18 19.71
C LEU A 104 -16.62 15.00 18.78
N GLU A 105 -17.56 14.71 17.88
CA GLU A 105 -17.47 13.59 16.93
C GLU A 105 -16.19 13.66 16.06
N ARG A 106 -15.85 14.86 15.56
CA ARG A 106 -14.61 15.10 14.81
C ARG A 106 -13.37 14.87 15.65
N ARG A 107 -13.37 15.35 16.89
CA ARG A 107 -12.21 15.24 17.78
C ARG A 107 -11.98 13.78 18.19
N ILE A 108 -13.05 13.03 18.46
CA ILE A 108 -13.00 11.58 18.72
C ILE A 108 -12.46 10.82 17.50
N HIS A 109 -12.94 11.12 16.29
CA HIS A 109 -12.41 10.50 15.07
C HIS A 109 -10.91 10.75 14.89
N LYS A 110 -10.47 12.00 15.10
CA LYS A 110 -9.05 12.34 15.01
C LYS A 110 -8.22 11.61 16.08
N TRP A 111 -8.72 11.53 17.30
CA TRP A 111 -8.06 10.82 18.39
C TRP A 111 -7.93 9.32 18.07
N ARG A 112 -9.00 8.67 17.60
CA ARG A 112 -8.97 7.26 17.17
C ARG A 112 -8.01 7.00 16.02
N ALA A 113 -7.83 7.95 15.12
CA ALA A 113 -6.86 7.82 14.03
C ALA A 113 -5.40 7.88 14.52
N LEU A 114 -5.13 8.55 15.65
CA LEU A 114 -3.78 8.74 16.20
C LEU A 114 -3.43 7.71 17.28
N TYR A 115 -4.41 7.33 18.11
CA TYR A 115 -4.22 6.55 19.33
C TYR A 115 -5.11 5.29 19.37
N GLY A 116 -5.99 5.10 18.39
CA GLY A 116 -6.78 3.88 18.28
C GLY A 116 -5.92 2.69 17.89
N SER A 117 -6.50 1.49 18.01
CA SER A 117 -5.86 0.25 17.56
C SER A 117 -5.39 0.37 16.11
N SER A 118 -4.23 -0.24 15.81
CA SER A 118 -3.70 -0.30 14.45
C SER A 118 -4.78 -0.81 13.50
N LYS A 119 -5.09 -0.03 12.46
CA LYS A 119 -5.94 -0.50 11.38
C LYS A 119 -5.15 -1.49 10.55
N GLU A 120 -5.80 -2.56 10.14
CA GLU A 120 -5.24 -3.48 9.16
C GLU A 120 -5.02 -2.73 7.85
N VAL A 121 -3.76 -2.60 7.44
CA VAL A 121 -3.38 -1.97 6.17
C VAL A 121 -3.15 -3.09 5.16
N VAL A 122 -3.95 -3.09 4.09
CA VAL A 122 -3.78 -4.04 2.99
C VAL A 122 -3.04 -3.35 1.85
N PHE A 123 -1.92 -3.94 1.42
CA PHE A 123 -1.23 -3.55 0.19
C PHE A 123 -1.60 -4.53 -0.92
N LEU A 124 -2.32 -4.05 -1.94
CA LEU A 124 -2.67 -4.87 -3.09
C LEU A 124 -1.42 -5.14 -3.93
N GLN A 125 -1.02 -6.40 -4.01
CA GLN A 125 0.04 -6.86 -4.92
C GLN A 125 -0.58 -7.31 -6.24
N THR A 126 -0.27 -6.61 -7.33
CA THR A 126 -0.66 -7.01 -8.68
C THR A 126 0.45 -7.84 -9.30
N HIS A 127 0.12 -9.03 -9.80
CA HIS A 127 1.06 -9.91 -10.49
C HIS A 127 0.61 -10.08 -11.95
N GLU A 128 1.46 -9.70 -12.90
CA GLU A 128 1.20 -9.88 -14.33
C GLU A 128 1.48 -11.33 -14.76
N TYR A 129 0.66 -11.85 -15.67
CA TYR A 129 0.85 -13.18 -16.25
C TYR A 129 2.20 -13.28 -16.98
N GLY A 130 2.95 -14.35 -16.71
CA GLY A 130 4.26 -14.58 -17.31
C GLY A 130 5.37 -13.64 -16.83
N LEU A 131 5.10 -12.74 -15.89
CA LEU A 131 6.12 -11.84 -15.36
C LEU A 131 7.07 -12.58 -14.43
N LEU A 132 6.54 -13.36 -13.48
CA LEU A 132 7.32 -13.94 -12.39
C LEU A 132 7.06 -15.44 -12.27
N GLY A 133 8.13 -16.23 -12.24
CA GLY A 133 8.15 -17.60 -11.75
C GLY A 133 8.97 -17.70 -10.47
N MET A 134 8.51 -18.43 -9.47
CA MET A 134 9.19 -18.65 -8.20
C MET A 134 9.60 -20.10 -8.08
N CYS A 135 10.88 -20.36 -7.84
CA CYS A 135 11.45 -21.68 -7.64
C CYS A 135 11.89 -21.83 -6.18
N ASP A 136 11.56 -22.97 -5.57
CA ASP A 136 11.97 -23.31 -4.22
C ASP A 136 12.23 -24.82 -4.08
N PHE A 137 13.04 -25.19 -3.10
CA PHE A 137 13.22 -26.58 -2.67
C PHE A 137 12.53 -26.78 -1.33
N THR A 138 11.79 -27.86 -1.20
CA THR A 138 11.01 -28.14 0.02
C THR A 138 11.28 -29.56 0.51
N HIS A 139 11.61 -29.67 1.79
CA HIS A 139 11.64 -30.95 2.50
C HIS A 139 10.23 -31.37 2.90
N VAL A 140 9.84 -32.59 2.54
CA VAL A 140 8.56 -33.16 2.98
C VAL A 140 8.68 -33.60 4.44
N LYS A 141 7.83 -33.06 5.31
CA LYS A 141 7.84 -33.38 6.75
C LYS A 141 7.42 -34.82 7.05
N SER A 142 6.53 -35.37 6.22
CA SER A 142 6.05 -36.74 6.36
C SER A 142 6.86 -37.67 5.44
N PRO A 143 7.52 -38.70 5.98
CA PRO A 143 8.34 -39.59 5.16
C PRO A 143 7.45 -40.39 4.21
N VAL A 144 7.81 -40.38 2.93
CA VAL A 144 7.22 -41.26 1.92
C VAL A 144 7.99 -42.58 1.97
N THR A 145 7.28 -43.70 2.00
CA THR A 145 7.89 -45.04 1.97
C THR A 145 7.57 -45.73 0.66
N ILE A 146 8.54 -46.48 0.13
CA ILE A 146 8.36 -47.39 -1.01
C ILE A 146 8.72 -48.78 -0.50
N ALA A 147 7.83 -49.76 -0.66
CA ALA A 147 8.03 -51.10 -0.10
C ALA A 147 8.37 -51.11 1.41
N SER A 148 7.74 -50.21 2.17
CA SER A 148 7.99 -49.99 3.62
C SER A 148 9.37 -49.43 3.98
N GLU A 149 10.21 -49.05 3.00
CA GLU A 149 11.48 -48.37 3.23
C GLU A 149 11.33 -46.85 3.06
N PRO A 150 11.83 -46.02 4.01
CA PRO A 150 11.81 -44.57 3.86
C PRO A 150 12.61 -44.10 2.65
N LEU A 151 11.93 -43.40 1.74
CA LEU A 151 12.56 -42.78 0.58
C LEU A 151 13.08 -41.39 0.97
N LYS A 152 14.40 -41.22 0.98
CA LYS A 152 15.01 -39.89 1.14
C LYS A 152 14.79 -39.07 -0.12
N HIS A 153 13.97 -38.03 -0.03
CA HIS A 153 13.62 -37.17 -1.16
C HIS A 153 13.37 -35.72 -0.72
N MET A 154 13.38 -34.83 -1.71
CA MET A 154 12.96 -33.43 -1.62
C MET A 154 12.06 -33.12 -2.81
N LEU A 155 11.35 -32.00 -2.74
CA LEU A 155 10.57 -31.49 -3.86
C LEU A 155 11.22 -30.22 -4.39
N PHE A 156 11.51 -30.20 -5.69
CA PHE A 156 11.63 -28.95 -6.42
C PHE A 156 10.22 -28.45 -6.71
N HIS A 157 9.94 -27.19 -6.40
CA HIS A 157 8.64 -26.57 -6.61
C HIS A 157 8.79 -25.26 -7.39
N TYR A 158 8.03 -25.14 -8.47
CA TYR A 158 7.93 -23.95 -9.30
C TYR A 158 6.50 -23.42 -9.29
N ARG A 159 6.32 -22.10 -9.15
CA ARG A 159 5.01 -21.46 -9.11
C ARG A 159 4.98 -20.15 -9.88
N MET A 160 3.88 -19.90 -10.60
CA MET A 160 3.58 -18.59 -11.21
C MET A 160 2.55 -17.83 -10.36
N PRO A 161 2.89 -16.72 -9.69
CA PRO A 161 1.98 -16.03 -8.76
C PRO A 161 0.70 -15.50 -9.41
N ALA A 162 0.76 -15.03 -10.65
CA ALA A 162 -0.38 -14.44 -11.35
C ALA A 162 -1.48 -15.46 -11.70
N SER A 163 -1.09 -16.67 -12.13
CA SER A 163 -2.03 -17.72 -12.53
C SER A 163 -2.30 -18.77 -11.45
N GLY A 164 -1.44 -18.83 -10.42
CA GLY A 164 -1.47 -19.90 -9.44
C GLY A 164 -0.97 -21.26 -9.96
N TRP A 165 -0.57 -21.35 -11.24
CA TRP A 165 -0.04 -22.57 -11.83
C TRP A 165 1.25 -22.99 -11.12
N ALA A 166 1.39 -24.29 -10.88
CA ALA A 166 2.53 -24.85 -10.17
C ALA A 166 2.99 -26.17 -10.80
N TYR A 167 4.29 -26.43 -10.66
CA TYR A 167 4.95 -27.65 -11.05
C TYR A 167 5.80 -28.15 -9.88
N ALA A 168 5.78 -29.46 -9.64
CA ALA A 168 6.59 -30.08 -8.59
C ALA A 168 7.30 -31.32 -9.15
N GLN A 169 8.55 -31.53 -8.74
CA GLN A 169 9.37 -32.66 -9.15
C GLN A 169 10.11 -33.25 -7.95
N VAL A 170 10.18 -34.57 -7.88
CA VAL A 170 10.91 -35.29 -6.83
C VAL A 170 12.41 -35.28 -7.13
N ILE A 171 13.21 -34.93 -6.12
CA ILE A 171 14.67 -34.87 -6.19
C ILE A 171 15.26 -35.80 -5.14
N TYR A 172 16.14 -36.70 -5.58
CA TYR A 172 16.76 -37.73 -4.72
C TYR A 172 18.16 -37.36 -4.23
N GLY A 173 18.88 -36.49 -4.98
CA GLY A 173 20.28 -36.13 -4.73
C GLY A 173 20.49 -34.90 -3.82
N GLY A 174 19.41 -34.32 -3.29
CA GLY A 174 19.46 -33.06 -2.54
C GLY A 174 19.57 -31.82 -3.42
N GLU A 175 19.82 -30.68 -2.78
CA GLU A 175 19.88 -29.37 -3.44
C GLU A 175 21.21 -29.23 -4.22
N SER A 176 21.12 -29.16 -5.54
CA SER A 176 22.26 -29.02 -6.46
C SER A 176 21.88 -28.24 -7.71
N PHE A 177 22.87 -27.74 -8.46
CA PHE A 177 22.61 -27.07 -9.75
C PHE A 177 21.84 -27.97 -10.71
N ALA A 178 22.25 -29.24 -10.83
CA ALA A 178 21.63 -30.19 -11.75
C ALA A 178 20.16 -30.44 -11.41
N ALA A 179 19.83 -30.56 -10.12
CA ALA A 179 18.44 -30.68 -9.67
C ALA A 179 17.62 -29.42 -9.97
N PHE A 180 18.23 -28.24 -9.83
CA PHE A 180 17.57 -26.97 -10.14
C PHE A 180 17.35 -26.79 -11.65
N SER A 181 18.38 -26.98 -12.47
CA SER A 181 18.30 -26.78 -13.92
C SER A 181 17.32 -27.76 -14.58
N ASP A 182 17.34 -29.03 -14.17
CA ASP A 182 16.38 -30.04 -14.63
C ASP A 182 14.95 -29.69 -14.21
N GLY A 183 14.75 -29.33 -12.93
CA GLY A 183 13.45 -28.92 -12.41
C GLY A 183 12.88 -27.70 -13.15
N VAL A 184 13.70 -26.67 -13.37
CA VAL A 184 13.32 -25.44 -14.09
C VAL A 184 13.01 -25.72 -15.55
N GLN A 185 13.84 -26.50 -16.24
CA GLN A 185 13.62 -26.88 -17.63
C GLN A 185 12.29 -27.62 -17.81
N ASN A 186 12.03 -28.61 -16.95
CA ASN A 186 10.78 -29.37 -16.99
C ASN A 186 9.58 -28.49 -16.64
N ALA A 187 9.73 -27.58 -15.68
CA ALA A 187 8.69 -26.61 -15.34
C ALA A 187 8.35 -25.68 -16.50
N PHE A 188 9.34 -25.13 -17.20
CA PHE A 188 9.11 -24.26 -18.37
C PHE A 188 8.43 -25.01 -19.52
N LYS A 189 8.86 -26.24 -19.77
CA LYS A 189 8.22 -27.10 -20.76
C LYS A 189 6.76 -27.38 -20.42
N ALA A 190 6.48 -27.70 -19.15
CA ALA A 190 5.12 -27.95 -18.68
C ALA A 190 4.25 -26.68 -18.65
N ALA A 191 4.85 -25.51 -18.38
CA ALA A 191 4.18 -24.22 -18.44
C ALA A 191 3.91 -23.75 -19.88
N GLY A 192 4.58 -24.33 -20.87
CA GLY A 192 4.52 -23.91 -22.28
C GLY A 192 5.25 -22.59 -22.56
N GLY A 193 6.13 -22.15 -21.67
CA GLY A 193 6.84 -20.89 -21.80
C GLY A 193 7.76 -20.56 -20.63
N VAL A 194 8.57 -19.51 -20.81
CA VAL A 194 9.53 -19.01 -19.83
C VAL A 194 9.02 -17.67 -19.29
N PRO A 195 8.97 -17.44 -17.97
CA PRO A 195 8.61 -16.15 -17.41
C PRO A 195 9.72 -15.11 -17.63
N LYS A 196 9.37 -13.83 -17.62
CA LYS A 196 10.36 -12.74 -17.75
C LYS A 196 11.37 -12.73 -16.59
N GLU A 197 10.89 -13.01 -15.39
CA GLU A 197 11.70 -13.07 -14.18
C GLU A 197 11.53 -14.43 -13.49
N VAL A 198 12.65 -14.98 -13.02
CA VAL A 198 12.66 -16.19 -12.19
C VAL A 198 13.28 -15.83 -10.85
N ARG A 199 12.56 -16.11 -9.78
CA ARG A 199 13.00 -15.86 -8.41
C ARG A 199 13.35 -17.17 -7.73
N THR A 200 14.52 -17.20 -7.11
CA THR A 200 14.96 -18.34 -6.30
C THR A 200 15.76 -17.85 -5.10
N ASP A 201 15.47 -18.42 -3.93
CA ASP A 201 16.22 -18.20 -2.68
C ASP A 201 17.33 -19.25 -2.48
N SER A 202 17.26 -20.32 -3.26
CA SER A 202 18.11 -21.51 -3.17
C SER A 202 19.55 -21.28 -3.62
N LEU A 203 19.92 -20.03 -3.94
CA LEU A 203 21.30 -19.69 -4.24
C LEU A 203 22.22 -19.94 -3.04
N SER A 204 21.71 -19.98 -1.80
CA SER A 204 22.48 -20.32 -0.59
C SER A 204 22.85 -21.82 -0.47
N ALA A 205 22.05 -22.72 -1.03
CA ALA A 205 22.32 -24.16 -1.04
C ALA A 205 23.42 -24.57 -2.03
N ALA A 206 23.66 -23.75 -3.05
CA ALA A 206 24.70 -23.94 -4.06
C ALA A 206 26.12 -23.61 -3.56
N TYR A 207 26.26 -23.00 -2.38
CA TYR A 207 27.56 -22.52 -1.85
C TYR A 207 28.34 -23.54 -1.02
N ARG A 208 27.79 -24.71 -0.66
CA ARG A 208 28.31 -25.48 0.50
C ARG A 208 28.92 -26.85 0.27
N ASN A 209 29.16 -27.30 -0.96
CA ASN A 209 29.95 -28.51 -1.18
C ASN A 209 31.08 -28.29 -2.19
N HIS A 210 32.20 -27.81 -1.64
CA HIS A 210 33.58 -27.91 -2.12
C HIS A 210 33.95 -27.28 -3.50
N THR A 211 34.83 -26.27 -3.39
CA THR A 211 35.93 -25.91 -4.31
C THR A 211 35.70 -25.06 -5.58
N ASN A 212 34.50 -24.64 -5.99
CA ASN A 212 34.37 -23.80 -7.21
C ASN A 212 33.17 -22.83 -7.20
N ASP A 213 33.26 -21.74 -6.44
CA ASP A 213 32.24 -20.67 -6.41
C ASP A 213 32.01 -20.00 -7.79
N ASN A 214 33.04 -20.01 -8.66
CA ASN A 214 33.00 -19.38 -9.98
C ASN A 214 32.24 -20.23 -11.03
N ASP A 215 32.41 -21.55 -11.02
CA ASP A 215 31.85 -22.47 -12.03
C ASP A 215 30.32 -22.56 -11.92
N PHE A 216 29.76 -22.55 -10.71
CA PHE A 216 28.30 -22.54 -10.53
C PHE A 216 27.66 -21.24 -11.02
N THR A 217 28.27 -20.11 -10.68
CA THR A 217 27.78 -18.79 -11.09
C THR A 217 27.80 -18.68 -12.61
N GLU A 218 28.82 -19.21 -13.25
CA GLU A 218 28.93 -19.31 -14.71
C GLU A 218 27.82 -20.18 -15.31
N ARG A 219 27.65 -21.44 -14.86
CA ARG A 219 26.60 -22.34 -15.35
C ARG A 219 25.18 -21.80 -15.14
N PHE A 220 24.95 -21.13 -14.00
CA PHE A 220 23.67 -20.48 -13.74
C PHE A 220 23.46 -19.29 -14.69
N ASN A 221 24.49 -18.47 -14.94
CA ASN A 221 24.41 -17.40 -15.93
C ASN A 221 24.18 -17.94 -17.34
N GLU A 222 24.80 -19.06 -17.72
CA GLU A 222 24.54 -19.73 -18.99
C GLU A 222 23.08 -20.20 -19.11
N LEU A 223 22.51 -20.77 -18.05
CA LEU A 223 21.09 -21.15 -18.00
C LEU A 223 20.17 -19.94 -18.19
N VAL A 224 20.49 -18.85 -17.51
CA VAL A 224 19.77 -17.56 -17.58
C VAL A 224 19.82 -17.01 -19.01
N ILE A 225 21.00 -17.01 -19.64
CA ILE A 225 21.21 -16.57 -21.02
C ILE A 225 20.47 -17.49 -22.00
N HIS A 226 20.53 -18.82 -21.79
CA HIS A 226 19.91 -19.80 -22.66
C HIS A 226 18.38 -19.64 -22.74
N TYR A 227 17.72 -19.43 -21.61
CA TYR A 227 16.27 -19.26 -21.55
C TYR A 227 15.81 -17.80 -21.63
N GLY A 228 16.73 -16.83 -21.52
CA GLY A 228 16.43 -15.41 -21.68
C GLY A 228 15.58 -14.79 -20.57
N PHE A 229 15.60 -15.35 -19.36
CA PHE A 229 14.90 -14.77 -18.20
C PHE A 229 15.84 -13.91 -17.34
N LYS A 230 15.28 -13.09 -16.45
CA LYS A 230 16.04 -12.33 -15.45
C LYS A 230 15.99 -13.06 -14.10
N ALA A 231 17.15 -13.44 -13.57
CA ALA A 231 17.22 -14.03 -12.24
C ALA A 231 17.06 -12.96 -11.14
N THR A 232 16.23 -13.23 -10.13
CA THR A 232 16.06 -12.37 -8.94
C THR A 232 16.18 -13.19 -7.66
N ARG A 233 16.63 -12.56 -6.56
CA ARG A 233 16.72 -13.16 -5.21
C ARG A 233 15.72 -12.48 -4.27
N ASN A 234 15.31 -13.15 -3.19
CA ASN A 234 14.38 -12.57 -2.21
C ASN A 234 14.97 -11.38 -1.42
N ASN A 235 16.29 -11.32 -1.25
CA ASN A 235 16.95 -10.43 -0.28
C ASN A 235 17.79 -9.28 -0.88
N ARG A 236 17.63 -8.93 -2.17
CA ARG A 236 18.28 -7.76 -2.78
C ARG A 236 17.41 -7.12 -3.85
#